data_AF-A0A2D7NJ97-F1
#
_entry.id   AF-A0A2D7NJ97-F1
#
_cell.length_a   1.000
_cell.length_b   1.000
_cell.length_c   1.000
_cell.angle_alpha   90.00
_cell.angle_beta   90.00
_cell.angle_gamma   90.00
#
_symmetry.space_group_name_H-M   'P 1'
#
loop_
_entity.id
_entity.type
_entity.pdbx_description
1 polymer ?
#
loop_
_entity_poly.entity_id
_entity_poly.type
_entity_poly.pdbx_seq_one_letter_code
_entity_poly.pdbx_strand_id
1 'polypeptide(L)'
;MIPILPVWLVRIVCLVWTPACLVSSVTDISSWVDRLEQLDPSRPLEYFELAEEIADTGTTPEERLLALELFALAGQLDFDQLGQSSILAIGYFSTDPIQKERLQIAANLLSKERLFQGRDQQSSFSSQEDQFRFGQMLGAVRSGEIQRARELLKSPGVRSLLFEYGDLLGLDPVDFLEKLESRSPIGISSELTRQLLVEWTVLDRPGLNWSAELLASGGAPLTIIDIVDLGALLGADADRPYWRGGGWSQRPLSLDQ
;
A
#
# COMPACT_ATOMS: atom_id res chain seq x y z
N MET A 1 74.07 -18.27 -36.34
CA MET A 1 74.90 -18.46 -35.12
C MET A 1 75.10 -17.10 -34.48
N ILE A 2 74.35 -16.81 -33.40
CA ILE A 2 74.57 -15.77 -32.38
C ILE A 2 73.62 -16.15 -31.22
N PRO A 3 74.01 -15.95 -29.95
CA PRO A 3 73.70 -16.87 -28.86
C PRO A 3 72.67 -16.35 -27.84
N ILE A 4 72.08 -17.30 -27.11
CA ILE A 4 71.87 -17.31 -25.65
C ILE A 4 71.05 -16.14 -25.04
N LEU A 5 69.75 -16.39 -24.84
CA LEU A 5 69.01 -15.94 -23.64
C LEU A 5 69.54 -16.77 -22.44
N PRO A 6 69.76 -16.20 -21.25
CA PRO A 6 68.65 -15.73 -20.39
C PRO A 6 69.03 -14.54 -19.48
N VAL A 7 68.07 -14.00 -18.72
CA VAL A 7 68.18 -13.63 -17.28
C VAL A 7 66.89 -12.93 -16.86
N TRP A 8 66.07 -13.72 -16.17
CA TRP A 8 65.27 -13.40 -15.00
C TRP A 8 65.40 -11.97 -14.42
N LEU A 9 64.30 -11.22 -14.43
CA LEU A 9 63.83 -10.43 -13.27
C LEU A 9 62.39 -9.95 -13.51
N VAL A 10 61.44 -10.85 -13.27
CA VAL A 10 60.03 -10.48 -13.10
C VAL A 10 59.94 -9.71 -11.78
N ARG A 11 59.93 -8.38 -11.85
CA ARG A 11 59.49 -7.52 -10.76
C ARG A 11 57.97 -7.68 -10.64
N ILE A 12 57.55 -8.62 -9.79
CA ILE A 12 56.18 -8.69 -9.30
C ILE A 12 55.95 -7.41 -8.49
N VAL A 13 55.22 -6.47 -9.07
CA VAL A 13 54.56 -5.40 -8.33
C VAL A 13 53.42 -6.08 -7.58
N CYS A 14 53.67 -6.47 -6.33
CA CYS A 14 52.62 -6.75 -5.37
C CYS A 14 51.90 -5.43 -5.08
N LEU A 15 50.89 -5.13 -5.91
CA LEU A 15 49.81 -4.24 -5.55
C LEU A 15 49.03 -4.97 -4.45
N VAL A 16 49.51 -4.84 -3.21
CA VAL A 16 48.75 -5.20 -2.03
C VAL A 16 47.58 -4.23 -2.02
N TRP A 17 46.48 -4.68 -2.62
CA TRP A 17 45.17 -4.10 -2.41
C TRP A 17 44.89 -4.26 -0.93
N THR A 18 45.20 -3.23 -0.14
CA THR A 18 44.65 -3.06 1.19
C THR A 18 43.14 -3.06 1.02
N PRO A 19 42.41 -4.08 1.51
CA PRO A 19 40.99 -3.88 1.71
C PRO A 19 40.90 -2.75 2.73
N ALA A 20 40.37 -1.61 2.30
CA ALA A 20 39.87 -0.63 3.24
C ALA A 20 38.89 -1.41 4.13
N CYS A 21 39.26 -1.61 5.39
CA CYS A 21 38.28 -1.91 6.42
C CYS A 21 37.28 -0.77 6.35
N LEU A 22 36.12 -1.02 5.72
CA LEU A 22 34.91 -0.31 6.04
C LEU A 22 34.68 -0.59 7.52
N VAL A 23 35.18 0.32 8.36
CA VAL A 23 34.64 0.54 9.69
C VAL A 23 33.19 0.94 9.42
N SER A 24 32.30 -0.04 9.45
CA SER A 24 30.87 0.22 9.53
C SER A 24 30.65 1.12 10.74
N SER A 25 29.87 2.17 10.55
CA SER A 25 29.29 2.98 11.62
C SER A 25 28.54 2.06 12.58
N VAL A 26 29.16 1.68 13.70
CA VAL A 26 28.54 0.84 14.74
C VAL A 26 27.85 1.71 15.82
N THR A 27 27.79 3.03 15.64
CA THR A 27 27.57 3.92 16.79
C THR A 27 26.13 4.32 17.11
N ASP A 28 25.13 4.19 16.23
CA ASP A 28 23.78 4.75 16.52
C ASP A 28 22.69 3.75 16.93
N ILE A 29 22.85 2.45 16.64
CA ILE A 29 21.87 1.43 17.12
C ILE A 29 22.12 1.07 18.60
N SER A 30 23.30 1.42 19.14
CA SER A 30 23.79 0.98 20.45
C SER A 30 22.85 1.32 21.62
N SER A 31 22.08 2.42 21.54
CA SER A 31 21.11 2.83 22.56
C SER A 31 19.90 1.88 22.65
N TRP A 32 19.60 1.15 21.58
CA TRP A 32 18.43 0.27 21.47
C TRP A 32 18.78 -1.21 21.68
N VAL A 33 20.07 -1.58 21.64
CA VAL A 33 20.55 -2.98 21.71
C VAL A 33 20.01 -3.71 22.94
N ASP A 34 20.08 -3.11 24.13
CA ASP A 34 19.62 -3.74 25.37
C ASP A 34 18.11 -4.10 25.33
N ARG A 35 17.31 -3.31 24.62
CA ARG A 35 15.87 -3.54 24.43
C ARG A 35 15.61 -4.55 23.33
N LEU A 36 16.32 -4.45 22.21
CA LEU A 36 16.25 -5.43 21.11
C LEU A 36 16.58 -6.84 21.58
N GLU A 37 17.53 -6.98 22.51
CA GLU A 37 17.89 -8.28 23.08
C GLU A 37 16.79 -8.91 23.95
N GLN A 38 15.91 -8.09 24.53
CA GLN A 38 14.81 -8.53 25.38
C GLN A 38 13.55 -8.94 24.61
N LEU A 39 13.47 -8.63 23.31
CA LEU A 39 12.32 -8.96 22.48
C LEU A 39 12.09 -10.48 22.40
N ASP A 40 10.83 -10.87 22.56
CA ASP A 40 10.37 -12.25 22.49
C ASP A 40 9.36 -12.42 21.34
N PRO A 41 9.60 -13.30 20.35
CA PRO A 41 8.70 -13.52 19.22
C PRO A 41 7.28 -13.95 19.60
N SER A 42 7.08 -14.46 20.82
CA SER A 42 5.75 -14.77 21.36
C SER A 42 4.93 -13.53 21.75
N ARG A 43 5.54 -12.33 21.72
CA ARG A 43 4.92 -11.04 22.01
C ARG A 43 5.13 -10.04 20.87
N PRO A 44 4.41 -10.20 19.75
CA PRO A 44 4.60 -9.40 18.53
C PRO A 44 4.36 -7.90 18.74
N LEU A 45 3.51 -7.54 19.70
CA LEU A 45 3.24 -6.16 20.07
C LEU A 45 4.48 -5.42 20.56
N GLU A 46 5.40 -6.09 21.28
CA GLU A 46 6.62 -5.46 21.80
C GLU A 46 7.54 -5.00 20.65
N TYR A 47 7.55 -5.74 19.53
CA TYR A 47 8.27 -5.32 18.31
C TYR A 47 7.64 -4.09 17.69
N PHE A 48 6.31 -4.03 17.63
CA PHE A 48 5.57 -2.91 17.06
C PHE A 48 5.77 -1.63 17.88
N GLU A 49 5.64 -1.71 19.21
CA GLU A 49 5.81 -0.56 20.11
C GLU A 49 7.24 -0.01 20.06
N LEU A 50 8.25 -0.89 20.02
CA LEU A 50 9.63 -0.47 19.86
C LEU A 50 9.87 0.18 18.50
N ALA A 51 9.23 -0.33 17.43
CA ALA A 51 9.29 0.27 16.11
C ALA A 51 8.73 1.70 16.10
N GLU A 52 7.58 1.92 16.76
CA GLU A 52 6.99 3.26 16.90
C GLU A 52 7.91 4.22 17.67
N GLU A 53 8.48 3.77 18.79
CA GLU A 53 9.39 4.61 19.58
C GLU A 53 10.63 5.01 18.77
N ILE A 54 11.24 4.07 18.04
CA ILE A 54 12.40 4.35 17.18
C ILE A 54 12.00 5.24 15.99
N ALA A 55 10.82 5.03 15.41
CA ALA A 55 10.30 5.88 14.33
C ALA A 55 10.06 7.34 14.77
N ASP A 56 9.58 7.55 15.99
CA ASP A 56 9.28 8.87 16.54
C ASP A 56 10.52 9.61 17.05
N THR A 57 11.48 8.88 17.63
CA THR A 57 12.66 9.47 18.29
C THR A 57 13.94 9.38 17.46
N GLY A 58 14.03 8.39 16.57
CA GLY A 58 15.18 8.15 15.73
C GLY A 58 15.36 9.26 14.69
N THR A 59 16.60 9.68 14.50
CA THR A 59 16.93 10.76 13.55
C THR A 59 17.81 10.29 12.40
N THR A 60 18.34 9.07 12.52
CA THR A 60 19.26 8.51 11.54
C THR A 60 18.57 7.60 10.53
N PRO A 61 19.14 7.46 9.31
CA PRO A 61 18.62 6.51 8.33
C PRO A 61 18.73 5.06 8.82
N GLU A 62 19.71 4.73 9.66
CA GLU A 62 19.89 3.39 10.22
C GLU A 62 18.77 3.03 11.22
N GLU A 63 18.42 3.94 12.13
CA GLU A 63 17.28 3.78 13.04
C GLU A 63 15.95 3.65 12.30
N ARG A 64 15.77 4.42 11.22
CA ARG A 64 14.58 4.32 10.38
C ARG A 64 14.47 2.96 9.67
N LEU A 65 15.58 2.41 9.18
CA LEU A 65 15.60 1.06 8.62
C LEU A 65 15.28 0.00 9.69
N LEU A 66 15.82 0.17 10.90
CA LEU A 66 15.51 -0.71 12.02
C LEU A 66 14.02 -0.66 12.41
N ALA A 67 13.41 0.53 12.48
CA ALA A 67 11.97 0.66 12.73
C ALA A 67 11.14 -0.06 11.65
N LEU A 68 11.52 0.09 10.37
CA LEU A 68 10.88 -0.62 9.26
C LEU A 68 10.97 -2.15 9.41
N GLU A 69 12.14 -2.67 9.77
CA GLU A 69 12.36 -4.10 10.03
C GLU A 69 11.49 -4.60 11.20
N LEU A 70 11.39 -3.82 12.28
CA LEU A 70 10.57 -4.17 13.45
C LEU A 70 9.08 -4.16 13.14
N PHE A 71 8.58 -3.17 12.38
CA PHE A 71 7.19 -3.16 11.90
C PHE A 71 6.88 -4.39 11.06
N ALA A 72 7.80 -4.76 10.17
CA ALA A 72 7.66 -5.92 9.29
C ALA A 72 7.63 -7.23 10.08
N LEU A 73 8.54 -7.40 11.05
CA LEU A 73 8.55 -8.55 11.96
C LEU A 73 7.28 -8.64 12.80
N ALA A 74 6.82 -7.53 13.39
CA ALA A 74 5.59 -7.50 14.19
C ALA A 74 4.36 -7.94 13.37
N GLY A 75 4.25 -7.45 12.13
CA GLY A 75 3.16 -7.78 11.22
C GLY A 75 3.22 -9.22 10.70
N GLN A 76 4.40 -9.83 10.65
CA GLN A 76 4.55 -11.23 10.24
C GLN A 76 4.30 -12.20 11.41
N LEU A 77 4.67 -11.83 12.63
CA LEU A 77 4.45 -12.64 13.83
C LEU A 77 2.98 -12.64 14.27
N ASP A 78 2.27 -11.50 14.19
CA ASP A 78 0.83 -11.40 14.42
C ASP A 78 0.15 -10.68 13.25
N PHE A 79 -0.04 -11.43 12.18
CA PHE A 79 -0.69 -10.95 10.97
C PHE A 79 -2.14 -10.51 11.20
N ASP A 80 -2.85 -11.29 12.01
CA ASP A 80 -4.27 -11.12 12.25
C ASP A 80 -4.60 -9.87 13.05
N GLN A 81 -3.68 -9.37 13.88
CA GLN A 81 -3.88 -8.13 14.63
C GLN A 81 -3.06 -6.98 14.06
N LEU A 82 -1.76 -7.18 13.84
CA LEU A 82 -0.79 -6.12 13.54
C LEU A 82 -0.50 -5.92 12.06
N GLY A 83 -0.81 -6.89 11.19
CA GLY A 83 -0.47 -6.85 9.76
C GLY A 83 -0.89 -5.55 9.05
N GLN A 84 -2.12 -5.07 9.27
CA GLN A 84 -2.59 -3.81 8.70
C GLN A 84 -1.78 -2.60 9.20
N SER A 85 -1.57 -2.50 10.52
CA SER A 85 -0.88 -1.38 11.14
C SER A 85 0.58 -1.33 10.70
N SER A 86 1.24 -2.49 10.64
CA SER A 86 2.61 -2.62 10.13
C SER A 86 2.76 -2.15 8.69
N ILE A 87 1.84 -2.55 7.79
CA ILE A 87 1.87 -2.13 6.38
C ILE A 87 1.67 -0.62 6.25
N LEU A 88 0.76 -0.03 7.04
CA LEU A 88 0.53 1.41 7.02
C LEU A 88 1.75 2.18 7.52
N ALA A 89 2.38 1.71 8.60
CA ALA A 89 3.62 2.29 9.12
C ALA A 89 4.73 2.26 8.07
N ILE A 90 4.93 1.12 7.41
CA ILE A 90 5.93 0.96 6.35
C ILE A 90 5.62 1.86 5.14
N GLY A 91 4.35 1.95 4.75
CA GLY A 91 3.89 2.85 3.69
C GLY A 91 4.09 4.33 4.00
N TYR A 92 4.00 4.73 5.27
CA TYR A 92 4.29 6.10 5.72
C TYR A 92 5.75 6.48 5.44
N PHE A 93 6.67 5.53 5.66
CA PHE A 93 8.10 5.73 5.44
C PHE A 93 8.59 5.43 4.01
N SER A 94 7.75 4.91 3.11
CA SER A 94 8.13 4.72 1.71
C SER A 94 8.29 6.06 0.98
N THR A 95 9.40 6.23 0.27
CA THR A 95 9.66 7.42 -0.57
C THR A 95 9.13 7.27 -1.99
N ASP A 96 8.90 6.03 -2.45
CA ASP A 96 8.33 5.76 -3.76
C ASP A 96 6.79 5.87 -3.70
N PRO A 97 6.17 6.80 -4.48
CA PRO A 97 4.72 6.99 -4.47
C PRO A 97 3.96 5.74 -4.93
N ILE A 98 4.53 4.95 -5.84
CA ILE A 98 3.90 3.72 -6.33
C ILE A 98 3.87 2.67 -5.22
N GLN A 99 5.00 2.45 -4.53
CA GLN A 99 5.06 1.59 -3.35
C GLN A 99 4.11 2.04 -2.24
N LYS A 100 4.03 3.35 -1.99
CA LYS A 100 3.11 3.90 -0.97
C LYS A 100 1.65 3.59 -1.29
N GLU A 101 1.23 3.81 -2.54
CA GLU A 101 -0.11 3.48 -3.00
C GLU A 101 -0.38 1.97 -2.87
N ARG A 102 0.59 1.13 -3.27
CA ARG A 102 0.50 -0.34 -3.13
C ARG A 102 0.29 -0.79 -1.69
N LEU A 103 1.08 -0.26 -0.76
CA LEU A 103 0.97 -0.57 0.67
C LEU A 103 -0.36 -0.10 1.25
N GLN A 104 -0.85 1.08 0.83
CA GLN A 104 -2.18 1.55 1.23
C GLN A 104 -3.31 0.65 0.73
N ILE A 105 -3.23 0.18 -0.52
CA ILE A 105 -4.21 -0.78 -1.06
C ILE A 105 -4.11 -2.11 -0.30
N ALA A 106 -2.91 -2.63 -0.05
CA ALA A 106 -2.70 -3.86 0.71
C ALA A 106 -3.30 -3.78 2.13
N ALA A 107 -3.04 -2.69 2.85
CA ALA A 107 -3.63 -2.45 4.18
C ALA A 107 -5.17 -2.38 4.12
N ASN A 108 -5.73 -1.76 3.08
CA ASN A 108 -7.17 -1.69 2.87
C ASN A 108 -7.79 -3.04 2.48
N LEU A 109 -7.05 -3.92 1.79
CA LEU A 109 -7.51 -5.26 1.47
C LEU A 109 -7.57 -6.14 2.72
N LEU A 110 -6.55 -6.08 3.58
CA LEU A 110 -6.54 -6.79 4.87
C LEU A 110 -7.65 -6.33 5.81
N SER A 111 -7.88 -5.01 5.88
CA SER A 111 -9.01 -4.49 6.66
C SER A 111 -10.34 -4.94 6.07
N LYS A 112 -10.48 -4.95 4.74
CA LYS A 112 -11.68 -5.43 4.05
C LYS A 112 -11.91 -6.93 4.27
N GLU A 113 -10.88 -7.76 4.35
CA GLU A 113 -11.00 -9.18 4.63
C GLU A 113 -11.53 -9.44 6.05
N ARG A 114 -11.05 -8.70 7.05
CA ARG A 114 -11.67 -8.67 8.40
C ARG A 114 -13.10 -8.16 8.34
N LEU A 115 -13.37 -7.18 7.49
CA LEU A 115 -14.70 -6.65 7.29
C LEU A 115 -15.61 -7.64 6.57
N PHE A 116 -15.15 -8.51 5.67
CA PHE A 116 -15.99 -9.55 5.06
C PHE A 116 -16.36 -10.67 6.04
N GLN A 117 -15.58 -10.85 7.12
CA GLN A 117 -15.97 -11.71 8.25
C GLN A 117 -16.98 -11.04 9.21
N GLY A 118 -17.28 -9.74 9.04
CA GLY A 118 -18.24 -8.99 9.89
C GLY A 118 -19.25 -8.11 9.16
N ARG A 119 -19.26 -8.05 7.82
CA ARG A 119 -20.11 -7.17 7.00
C ARG A 119 -21.27 -7.93 6.40
N ASP A 120 -22.25 -8.21 7.24
CA ASP A 120 -23.66 -8.21 6.80
C ASP A 120 -24.36 -6.89 7.16
N GLN A 121 -23.65 -5.87 7.68
CA GLN A 121 -24.32 -4.72 8.32
C GLN A 121 -23.97 -3.30 7.82
N GLN A 122 -23.08 -3.08 6.85
CA GLN A 122 -22.61 -1.71 6.51
C GLN A 122 -22.90 -1.21 5.08
N SER A 123 -23.77 -1.85 4.30
CA SER A 123 -24.24 -1.33 2.99
C SER A 123 -25.63 -0.72 3.08
N SER A 124 -25.84 0.15 4.07
CA SER A 124 -27.17 0.64 4.46
C SER A 124 -27.61 1.96 3.78
N PHE A 125 -26.85 2.50 2.82
CA PHE A 125 -27.14 3.84 2.27
C PHE A 125 -27.69 3.88 0.85
N SER A 126 -27.60 2.81 0.05
CA SER A 126 -28.24 2.77 -1.27
C SER A 126 -28.91 1.43 -1.53
N SER A 127 -30.21 1.47 -1.78
CA SER A 127 -30.95 0.29 -2.22
C SER A 127 -30.57 -0.04 -3.67
N GLN A 128 -30.78 -1.28 -4.10
CA GLN A 128 -30.64 -1.67 -5.51
C GLN A 128 -31.51 -0.80 -6.44
N GLU A 129 -32.64 -0.30 -5.92
CA GLU A 129 -33.51 0.63 -6.64
C GLU A 129 -32.85 2.01 -6.83
N ASP A 130 -32.14 2.53 -5.82
CA ASP A 130 -31.41 3.80 -5.93
C ASP A 130 -30.24 3.70 -6.91
N GLN A 131 -29.55 2.56 -6.92
CA GLN A 131 -28.49 2.25 -7.89
C GLN A 131 -29.03 2.28 -9.33
N PHE A 132 -30.17 1.62 -9.57
CA PHE A 132 -30.84 1.64 -10.87
C PHE A 132 -31.31 3.05 -11.27
N ARG A 133 -31.85 3.82 -10.32
CA ARG A 133 -32.27 5.21 -10.55
C ARG A 133 -31.09 6.15 -10.84
N PHE A 134 -29.92 5.89 -10.24
CA PHE A 134 -28.71 6.64 -10.54
C PHE A 134 -28.22 6.42 -11.98
N GLY A 135 -28.22 5.17 -12.46
CA GLY A 135 -27.91 4.89 -13.87
C GLY A 135 -28.89 5.56 -14.84
N GLN A 136 -30.19 5.55 -14.53
CA GLN A 136 -31.19 6.28 -15.32
C GLN A 136 -30.97 7.79 -15.30
N MET A 137 -30.50 8.35 -14.18
CA MET A 137 -30.22 9.77 -14.05
C MET A 137 -29.07 10.18 -14.98
N LEU A 138 -27.97 9.43 -14.97
CA LEU A 138 -26.84 9.64 -15.88
C LEU A 138 -27.27 9.54 -17.35
N GLY A 139 -28.09 8.54 -17.68
CA GLY A 139 -28.70 8.39 -19.01
C GLY A 139 -29.55 9.61 -19.43
N ALA A 140 -30.38 10.14 -18.51
CA ALA A 140 -31.22 11.30 -18.76
C ALA A 140 -30.42 12.59 -18.97
N VAL A 141 -29.32 12.78 -18.24
CA VAL A 141 -28.42 13.93 -18.47
C VAL A 141 -27.80 13.85 -19.85
N ARG A 142 -27.37 12.65 -20.28
CA ARG A 142 -26.78 12.41 -21.59
C ARG A 142 -27.76 12.62 -22.75
N SER A 143 -29.03 12.25 -22.59
CA SER A 143 -30.07 12.48 -23.61
C SER A 143 -30.57 13.93 -23.63
N GLY A 144 -30.11 14.79 -22.71
CA GLY A 144 -30.60 16.15 -22.55
C GLY A 144 -31.96 16.24 -21.84
N GLU A 145 -32.45 15.16 -21.25
CA GLU A 145 -33.67 15.10 -20.44
C GLU A 145 -33.45 15.65 -19.02
N ILE A 146 -33.07 16.92 -18.91
CA ILE A 146 -32.69 17.58 -17.64
C ILE A 146 -33.81 17.47 -16.58
N GLN A 147 -35.08 17.58 -16.98
CA GLN A 147 -36.22 17.47 -16.07
C GLN A 147 -36.28 16.09 -15.40
N ARG A 148 -36.07 15.02 -16.18
CA ARG A 148 -36.09 13.64 -15.67
C ARG A 148 -34.91 13.38 -14.74
N ALA A 149 -33.72 13.88 -15.09
CA ALA A 149 -32.55 13.79 -14.22
C ALA A 149 -32.78 14.48 -12.86
N ARG A 150 -33.44 15.66 -12.85
CA ARG A 150 -33.80 16.37 -11.62
C ARG A 150 -34.79 15.61 -10.76
N GLU A 151 -35.76 14.92 -11.38
CA GLU A 151 -36.71 14.10 -10.64
C GLU A 151 -36.03 12.92 -9.94
N LEU A 152 -35.12 12.25 -10.63
CA LEU A 152 -34.35 11.13 -10.06
C LEU A 152 -33.42 11.58 -8.93
N LEU A 153 -32.82 12.78 -9.04
CA LEU A 153 -32.01 13.39 -7.99
C LEU A 153 -32.78 13.82 -6.74
N LYS A 154 -34.11 13.73 -6.71
CA LYS A 154 -34.86 13.94 -5.46
C LYS A 154 -34.67 12.79 -4.48
N SER A 155 -34.30 11.59 -4.95
CA SER A 155 -33.99 10.47 -4.06
C SER A 155 -32.70 10.75 -3.29
N PRO A 156 -32.70 10.63 -1.94
CA PRO A 156 -31.48 10.81 -1.15
C PRO A 156 -30.41 9.78 -1.51
N GLY A 157 -30.79 8.54 -1.82
CA GLY A 157 -29.83 7.49 -2.21
C GLY A 157 -29.12 7.81 -3.54
N VAL A 158 -29.84 8.39 -4.50
CA VAL A 158 -29.26 8.83 -5.79
C VAL A 158 -28.30 10.00 -5.59
N ARG A 159 -28.60 10.92 -4.66
CA ARG A 159 -27.67 12.01 -4.30
C ARG A 159 -26.43 11.45 -3.62
N SER A 160 -26.57 10.53 -2.68
CA SER A 160 -25.43 9.90 -2.01
C SER A 160 -24.50 9.22 -3.02
N LEU A 161 -25.05 8.50 -4.01
CA LEU A 161 -24.28 7.90 -5.10
C LEU A 161 -23.58 8.95 -5.98
N LEU A 162 -24.19 10.11 -6.22
CA LEU A 162 -23.53 11.20 -6.95
C LEU A 162 -22.29 11.72 -6.21
N PHE A 163 -22.37 11.88 -4.88
CA PHE A 163 -21.22 12.30 -4.08
C PHE A 163 -20.15 11.20 -3.98
N GLU A 164 -20.55 9.93 -3.97
CA GLU A 164 -19.62 8.78 -3.95
C GLU A 164 -18.84 8.62 -5.26
N TYR A 165 -19.50 8.83 -6.41
CA TYR A 165 -18.93 8.57 -7.74
C TYR A 165 -18.56 9.85 -8.53
N GLY A 166 -18.71 11.04 -7.95
CA GLY A 166 -18.45 12.33 -8.62
C GLY A 166 -17.04 12.46 -9.18
N ASP A 167 -16.04 12.11 -8.37
CA ASP A 167 -14.63 12.15 -8.76
C ASP A 167 -14.33 11.25 -9.96
N LEU A 168 -14.94 10.05 -10.01
CA LEU A 168 -14.80 9.10 -11.12
C LEU A 168 -15.47 9.59 -12.41
N LEU A 169 -16.54 10.35 -12.29
CA LEU A 169 -17.18 11.02 -13.42
C LEU A 169 -16.38 12.26 -13.89
N GLY A 170 -15.36 12.67 -13.13
CA GLY A 170 -14.63 13.93 -13.36
C GLY A 170 -15.53 15.16 -13.15
N LEU A 171 -16.54 15.03 -12.29
CA LEU A 171 -17.52 16.05 -12.00
C LEU A 171 -17.38 16.48 -10.55
N ASP A 172 -17.42 17.79 -10.30
CA ASP A 172 -17.73 18.29 -8.96
C ASP A 172 -19.25 18.13 -8.75
N PRO A 173 -19.70 17.31 -7.77
CA PRO A 173 -21.12 17.10 -7.50
C PRO A 173 -21.88 18.40 -7.25
N VAL A 174 -21.25 19.41 -6.64
CA VAL A 174 -21.90 20.69 -6.28
C VAL A 174 -22.14 21.51 -7.55
N ASP A 175 -21.11 21.68 -8.36
CA ASP A 175 -21.20 22.37 -9.66
C ASP A 175 -22.17 21.66 -10.61
N PHE A 176 -22.19 20.32 -10.59
CA PHE A 176 -23.12 19.53 -11.38
C PHE A 176 -24.59 19.80 -10.99
N LEU A 177 -24.89 19.84 -9.69
CA LEU A 177 -26.22 20.17 -9.19
C LEU A 177 -26.61 21.60 -9.58
N GLU A 178 -25.70 22.56 -9.45
CA GLU A 178 -25.93 23.96 -9.84
C GLU A 178 -26.20 24.11 -11.35
N LYS A 179 -25.48 23.36 -12.20
CA LYS A 179 -25.72 23.31 -13.65
C LYS A 179 -27.07 22.69 -14.02
N LEU A 180 -27.47 21.62 -13.32
CA LEU A 180 -28.79 21.00 -13.44
C LEU A 180 -29.91 21.97 -13.03
N GLU A 181 -29.64 22.81 -12.04
CA GLU A 181 -30.57 23.82 -11.56
C GLU A 181 -30.72 24.99 -12.54
N SER A 182 -29.59 25.49 -13.07
CA SER A 182 -29.50 26.63 -13.98
C SER A 182 -29.90 26.35 -15.43
N ARG A 183 -30.24 25.10 -15.80
CA ARG A 183 -30.55 24.66 -17.18
C ARG A 183 -29.41 24.91 -18.17
N SER A 184 -28.18 25.01 -17.66
CA SER A 184 -27.01 25.11 -18.50
C SER A 184 -26.79 23.78 -19.22
N PRO A 185 -26.28 23.77 -20.47
CA PRO A 185 -25.90 22.52 -21.12
C PRO A 185 -24.84 21.81 -20.27
N ILE A 186 -25.20 20.64 -19.75
CA ILE A 186 -24.28 19.80 -18.99
C ILE A 186 -23.58 18.93 -20.02
N GLY A 187 -22.44 19.41 -20.49
CA GLY A 187 -21.48 18.54 -21.14
C GLY A 187 -20.83 17.69 -20.06
N ILE A 188 -21.27 16.44 -19.88
CA ILE A 188 -20.39 15.40 -19.34
C ILE A 188 -19.41 15.08 -20.49
N SER A 189 -18.50 16.00 -20.79
CA SER A 189 -17.58 15.89 -21.94
C SER A 189 -16.36 15.03 -21.62
N SER A 190 -16.17 14.65 -20.36
CA SER A 190 -15.16 13.68 -19.92
C SER A 190 -15.65 12.25 -20.15
N GLU A 191 -15.34 11.73 -21.35
CA GLU A 191 -15.42 10.31 -21.75
C GLU A 191 -16.69 9.56 -21.35
N LEU A 192 -17.62 9.41 -22.30
CA LEU A 192 -18.74 8.46 -22.26
C LEU A 192 -18.35 7.09 -21.65
N THR A 193 -17.11 6.64 -21.87
CA THR A 193 -16.51 5.46 -21.25
C THR A 193 -16.54 5.49 -19.72
N ARG A 194 -16.17 6.60 -19.08
CA ARG A 194 -16.21 6.76 -17.60
C ARG A 194 -17.65 6.74 -17.08
N GLN A 195 -18.56 7.41 -17.77
CA GLN A 195 -19.97 7.38 -17.41
C GLN A 195 -20.55 5.96 -17.49
N LEU A 196 -20.31 5.24 -18.59
CA LEU A 196 -20.76 3.86 -18.74
C LEU A 196 -20.11 2.91 -17.72
N LEU A 197 -18.88 3.18 -17.31
CA LEU A 197 -18.18 2.41 -16.29
C LEU A 197 -18.79 2.64 -14.90
N VAL A 198 -19.12 3.88 -14.56
CA VAL A 198 -19.85 4.19 -13.33
C VAL A 198 -21.25 3.57 -13.35
N GLU A 199 -21.98 3.67 -14.46
CA GLU A 199 -23.29 3.01 -14.62
C GLU A 199 -23.18 1.49 -14.40
N TRP A 200 -22.16 0.84 -14.98
CA TRP A 200 -21.96 -0.59 -14.83
C TRP A 200 -21.50 -0.99 -13.42
N THR A 201 -20.63 -0.24 -12.76
CA THR A 201 -20.20 -0.53 -11.37
C THR A 201 -21.32 -0.34 -10.34
N VAL A 202 -22.24 0.59 -10.60
CA VAL A 202 -23.41 0.82 -9.74
C VAL A 202 -24.48 -0.25 -9.95
N LEU A 203 -24.67 -0.73 -11.20
CA LEU A 203 -25.72 -1.69 -11.55
C LEU A 203 -25.36 -3.15 -11.29
N ASP A 204 -24.07 -3.51 -11.32
CA ASP A 204 -23.59 -4.89 -11.19
C ASP A 204 -22.53 -5.01 -10.08
N ARG A 205 -22.95 -5.54 -8.92
CA ARG A 205 -22.04 -6.08 -7.89
C ARG A 205 -22.45 -7.55 -7.68
N PRO A 206 -21.73 -8.52 -8.27
CA PRO A 206 -20.31 -8.73 -7.95
C PRO A 206 -19.41 -9.05 -9.17
N GLY A 207 -18.18 -8.54 -9.10
CA GLY A 207 -17.08 -8.94 -9.98
C GLY A 207 -16.89 -7.96 -11.12
N LEU A 208 -15.98 -7.01 -10.93
CA LEU A 208 -15.50 -6.18 -12.03
C LEU A 208 -14.96 -7.11 -13.13
N ASN A 209 -15.61 -7.18 -14.30
CA ASN A 209 -15.02 -7.78 -15.48
C ASN A 209 -13.70 -7.07 -15.82
N TRP A 210 -12.68 -7.85 -16.16
CA TRP A 210 -11.30 -7.38 -16.36
C TRP A 210 -11.16 -6.23 -17.36
N SER A 211 -12.06 -6.18 -18.35
CA SER A 211 -12.11 -5.12 -19.36
C SER A 211 -12.44 -3.74 -18.80
N ALA A 212 -13.34 -3.66 -17.82
CA ALA A 212 -13.69 -2.38 -17.21
C ALA A 212 -12.57 -1.89 -16.29
N GLU A 213 -11.94 -2.78 -15.52
CA GLU A 213 -10.78 -2.43 -14.68
C GLU A 213 -9.63 -1.86 -15.54
N LEU A 214 -9.34 -2.48 -16.68
CA LEU A 214 -8.30 -2.04 -17.61
C LEU A 214 -8.59 -0.65 -18.22
N LEU A 215 -9.86 -0.35 -18.49
CA LEU A 215 -10.28 0.95 -19.01
C LEU A 215 -10.27 2.03 -17.92
N ALA A 216 -10.69 1.70 -16.70
CA ALA A 216 -10.64 2.60 -15.54
C ALA A 216 -9.19 2.94 -15.17
N SER A 217 -8.29 1.96 -15.22
CA SER A 217 -6.87 2.15 -14.93
C SER A 217 -6.11 2.85 -16.07
N GLY A 218 -6.78 3.16 -17.19
CA GLY A 218 -6.13 3.75 -18.37
C GLY A 218 -5.06 2.85 -18.98
N GLY A 219 -5.19 1.53 -18.82
CA GLY A 219 -4.18 0.56 -19.22
C GLY A 219 -2.96 0.50 -18.31
N ALA A 220 -3.02 1.11 -17.12
CA ALA A 220 -1.98 0.90 -16.11
C ALA A 220 -1.89 -0.60 -15.78
N PRO A 221 -0.67 -1.15 -15.67
CA PRO A 221 -0.49 -2.57 -15.37
C PRO A 221 -1.20 -2.88 -14.06
N LEU A 222 -2.04 -3.92 -14.09
CA LEU A 222 -2.77 -4.36 -12.91
C LEU A 222 -1.76 -4.76 -11.84
N THR A 223 -1.86 -4.08 -10.70
CA THR A 223 -1.00 -4.37 -9.56
C THR A 223 -1.56 -5.61 -8.89
N ILE A 224 -0.96 -6.76 -9.18
CA ILE A 224 -1.18 -7.98 -8.41
C ILE A 224 -0.47 -7.78 -7.07
N ILE A 225 -1.24 -7.64 -6.00
CA ILE A 225 -0.73 -7.64 -4.63
C ILE A 225 -0.89 -9.07 -4.13
N ASP A 226 0.23 -9.78 -3.98
CA ASP A 226 0.22 -11.07 -3.29
C ASP A 226 0.18 -10.81 -1.79
N ILE A 227 -1.01 -10.96 -1.21
CA ILE A 227 -1.26 -10.74 0.22
C ILE A 227 -0.69 -11.92 1.03
N VAL A 228 -0.44 -13.07 0.40
CA VAL A 228 -0.04 -14.31 1.07
C VAL A 228 1.42 -14.26 1.53
N ASP A 229 2.27 -13.48 0.85
CA ASP A 229 3.69 -13.34 1.18
C ASP A 229 4.06 -11.89 1.52
N LEU A 230 3.39 -11.37 2.54
CA LEU A 230 3.72 -10.06 3.10
C LEU A 230 5.11 -10.02 3.75
N GLY A 231 5.68 -11.16 4.15
CA GLY A 231 7.08 -11.24 4.56
C GLY A 231 8.03 -10.80 3.44
N ALA A 232 7.83 -11.32 2.23
CA ALA A 232 8.58 -10.88 1.05
C ALA A 232 8.28 -9.42 0.66
N LEU A 233 7.04 -8.96 0.84
CA LEU A 233 6.65 -7.58 0.51
C LEU A 233 7.24 -6.55 1.49
N LEU A 234 7.40 -6.93 2.76
CA LEU A 234 7.95 -6.09 3.82
C LEU A 234 9.45 -6.29 4.04
N GLY A 235 10.07 -7.25 3.35
CA GLY A 235 11.50 -7.51 3.39
C GLY A 235 12.01 -8.09 4.71
N ALA A 236 11.12 -8.53 5.60
CA ALA A 236 11.49 -9.15 6.87
C ALA A 236 11.53 -10.68 6.76
N ASP A 237 12.57 -11.26 7.35
CA ASP A 237 12.78 -12.70 7.44
C ASP A 237 12.28 -13.17 8.81
N ALA A 238 10.99 -13.53 8.95
CA ALA A 238 10.43 -14.04 10.21
C ALA A 238 11.11 -15.30 10.73
N ASP A 239 11.91 -15.98 9.90
CA ASP A 239 12.73 -17.10 10.36
C ASP A 239 13.82 -16.65 11.35
N ARG A 240 14.11 -15.34 11.46
CA ARG A 240 15.16 -14.75 12.31
C ARG A 240 14.64 -13.69 13.29
N PRO A 241 13.70 -14.01 14.20
CA PRO A 241 13.03 -12.97 14.98
C PRO A 241 13.84 -12.50 16.21
N TYR A 242 15.00 -13.09 16.50
CA TYR A 242 15.81 -12.72 17.67
C TYR A 242 16.97 -11.81 17.29
N TRP A 243 17.14 -10.68 17.97
CA TRP A 243 18.33 -9.84 17.80
C TRP A 243 19.49 -10.34 18.68
N ARG A 244 20.60 -10.82 18.10
CA ARG A 244 21.77 -11.35 18.83
C ARG A 244 23.08 -10.94 18.18
N GLY A 245 24.03 -10.45 18.98
CA GLY A 245 25.38 -10.15 18.50
C GLY A 245 25.43 -9.07 17.42
N GLY A 246 24.46 -8.15 17.41
CA GLY A 246 24.36 -7.07 16.42
C GLY A 246 23.60 -7.43 15.14
N GLY A 247 22.79 -8.49 15.12
CA GLY A 247 21.92 -8.79 13.98
C GLY A 247 20.83 -9.82 14.28
N TRP A 248 19.91 -10.00 13.32
CA TRP A 248 18.80 -10.94 13.40
C TRP A 248 19.24 -12.41 13.27
N SER A 249 18.74 -13.28 14.16
CA SER A 249 19.11 -14.68 14.33
C SER A 249 17.89 -15.56 14.59
N GLN A 250 17.98 -16.83 14.21
CA GLN A 250 16.93 -17.85 14.42
C GLN A 250 16.94 -18.42 15.84
N ARG A 251 18.02 -18.24 16.61
CA ARG A 251 18.21 -18.93 17.90
C ARG A 251 17.81 -18.05 19.09
N PRO A 252 16.97 -18.55 20.02
CA PRO A 252 16.80 -17.93 21.33
C PRO A 252 18.12 -17.96 22.12
N LEU A 253 18.28 -17.06 23.09
CA LEU A 253 19.42 -17.05 24.01
C LEU A 253 19.52 -18.43 24.69
N SER A 254 20.52 -19.23 24.33
CA SER A 254 20.90 -20.37 25.15
C SER A 254 21.52 -19.82 26.43
N LEU A 255 20.84 -20.02 27.56
CA LEU A 255 21.43 -19.98 28.90
C LEU A 255 22.50 -21.07 28.97
N ASP A 256 23.68 -20.80 28.43
CA ASP A 256 24.90 -21.58 28.68
C ASP A 256 26.11 -20.77 28.18
N GLN A 257 26.60 -19.87 29.04
CA GLN A 257 27.99 -19.85 29.52
C GLN A 257 28.17 -18.81 30.64
#